data_AF-A0A2V6BI45-F1
#
_entry.id   AF-A0A2V6BI45-F1
#
_cell.length_a   1.000
_cell.length_b   1.000
_cell.length_c   1.000
_cell.angle_alpha   90.00
_cell.angle_beta   90.00
_cell.angle_gamma   90.00
#
_symmetry.space_group_name_H-M   'P 1'
#
loop_
_entity.id
_entity.type
_entity.pdbx_description
1 polymer ?
#
loop_
_entity_poly.entity_id
_entity_poly.type
_entity_poly.pdbx_seq_one_letter_code
_entity_poly.pdbx_strand_id
1 'polypeptide(L)'
;MPIETLKRHWWVPVIRGIAAIVFGVIAFTHPVMAAATLVLFFGAWVLVDGVFRVVGAIGHRGSDPDWGFNLIIGVLGIIIGFLTFHSPRITALALIIYIAAWALMIGATEIAVAIKLRREIKGEWFLILMGLASIVFAALLLWNPLAGAAALIWIMAWYAVIFGVLAIIFGFRLRSLPAFAAH
;
A
#
# COMPACT_ATOMS: atom_id res chain seq x y z
N MET A 1 -29.77 -2.83 11.93
CA MET A 1 -29.66 -2.90 10.45
C MET A 1 -28.23 -3.02 9.86
N PRO A 2 -27.12 -2.43 10.36
CA PRO A 2 -25.80 -2.70 9.78
C PRO A 2 -25.20 -4.07 10.18
N ILE A 3 -25.44 -4.52 11.41
CA ILE A 3 -24.88 -5.77 11.96
C ILE A 3 -25.43 -7.00 11.24
N GLU A 4 -26.72 -7.02 10.87
CA GLU A 4 -27.33 -8.14 10.12
C GLU A 4 -26.78 -8.28 8.71
N THR A 5 -26.51 -7.16 8.02
CA THR A 5 -25.87 -7.17 6.70
C THR A 5 -24.44 -7.67 6.78
N LEU A 6 -23.66 -7.27 7.80
CA LEU A 6 -22.32 -7.82 8.05
C LEU A 6 -22.37 -9.32 8.37
N LYS A 7 -23.36 -9.74 9.14
CA LYS A 7 -23.59 -11.16 9.48
C LYS A 7 -23.88 -12.00 8.25
N ARG A 8 -24.70 -11.51 7.32
CA ARG A 8 -25.04 -12.22 6.07
C ARG A 8 -23.83 -12.36 5.13
N HIS A 9 -22.87 -11.44 5.24
CA HIS A 9 -21.63 -11.43 4.46
C HIS A 9 -20.40 -11.88 5.27
N TRP A 10 -20.58 -12.67 6.33
CA TRP A 10 -19.48 -13.22 7.15
C TRP A 10 -18.44 -14.00 6.32
N TRP A 11 -18.86 -14.53 5.17
CA TRP A 11 -18.00 -15.26 4.24
C TRP A 11 -17.00 -14.35 3.51
N VAL A 12 -17.33 -13.07 3.31
CA VAL A 12 -16.46 -12.09 2.61
C VAL A 12 -15.11 -11.91 3.32
N PRO A 13 -15.05 -11.61 4.64
CA PRO A 13 -13.77 -11.51 5.34
C PRO A 13 -13.02 -12.84 5.41
N VAL A 14 -13.72 -13.99 5.42
CA VAL A 14 -13.06 -15.31 5.38
C VAL A 14 -12.38 -15.55 4.03
N ILE A 15 -13.09 -15.35 2.91
CA ILE A 15 -12.50 -15.52 1.56
C ILE A 15 -11.34 -14.54 1.36
N ARG A 16 -11.52 -13.27 1.76
CA ARG A 16 -10.45 -12.27 1.69
C ARG A 16 -9.25 -12.67 2.53
N GLY A 17 -9.47 -13.24 3.71
CA GLY A 17 -8.41 -13.70 4.60
C GLY A 17 -7.65 -14.90 4.02
N ILE A 18 -8.36 -15.88 3.45
CA ILE A 18 -7.73 -17.03 2.76
C ILE A 18 -6.89 -16.52 1.58
N ALA A 19 -7.43 -15.63 0.75
CA ALA A 19 -6.70 -15.05 -0.36
C ALA A 19 -5.44 -14.29 0.10
N ALA A 20 -5.52 -13.54 1.20
CA ALA A 20 -4.38 -12.83 1.78
C ALA A 20 -3.29 -13.78 2.29
N ILE A 21 -3.66 -14.89 2.94
CA ILE A 21 -2.70 -15.92 3.39
C ILE A 21 -2.02 -16.57 2.19
N VAL A 22 -2.78 -16.99 1.17
CA VAL A 22 -2.23 -17.59 -0.05
C VAL A 22 -1.26 -16.63 -0.73
N PHE A 23 -1.63 -15.36 -0.87
CA PHE A 23 -0.74 -14.33 -1.38
C PHE A 23 0.54 -14.21 -0.54
N GLY A 24 0.43 -14.15 0.78
CA GLY A 24 1.58 -14.07 1.68
C GLY A 24 2.53 -15.27 1.56
N VAL A 25 2.00 -16.48 1.48
CA VAL A 25 2.81 -17.71 1.30
C VAL A 25 3.51 -17.72 -0.06
N ILE A 26 2.82 -17.32 -1.13
CA ILE A 26 3.44 -17.18 -2.46
C ILE A 26 4.52 -16.10 -2.44
N ALA A 27 4.29 -14.98 -1.75
CA ALA A 27 5.25 -13.89 -1.63
C ALA A 27 6.53 -14.30 -0.89
N PHE A 28 6.44 -15.18 0.11
CA PHE A 28 7.63 -15.73 0.78
C PHE A 28 8.43 -16.68 -0.11
N THR A 29 7.75 -17.54 -0.86
CA THR A 29 8.41 -18.58 -1.70
C THR A 29 8.94 -18.01 -3.01
N HIS A 30 8.25 -17.02 -3.59
CA HIS A 30 8.56 -16.44 -4.90
C HIS A 30 8.52 -14.91 -4.84
N PRO A 31 9.48 -14.26 -4.13
CA PRO A 31 9.47 -12.82 -3.94
C PRO A 31 9.56 -12.05 -5.27
N VAL A 32 10.32 -12.55 -6.25
CA VAL A 32 10.43 -11.87 -7.56
C VAL A 32 9.10 -11.85 -8.31
N MET A 33 8.33 -12.94 -8.29
CA MET A 33 7.01 -12.99 -8.93
C MET A 33 5.99 -12.12 -8.20
N ALA A 34 6.02 -12.11 -6.87
CA ALA A 34 5.18 -11.23 -6.07
C ALA A 34 5.48 -9.75 -6.37
N ALA A 35 6.76 -9.38 -6.47
CA ALA A 35 7.19 -8.04 -6.87
C ALA A 35 6.61 -7.65 -8.24
N ALA A 36 6.80 -8.51 -9.24
CA ALA A 36 6.32 -8.26 -10.59
C ALA A 36 4.79 -8.13 -10.62
N THR A 37 4.09 -8.97 -9.87
CA THR A 37 2.62 -8.90 -9.75
C THR A 37 2.20 -7.55 -9.18
N LEU A 38 2.77 -7.12 -8.06
CA LEU A 38 2.45 -5.81 -7.45
C LEU A 38 2.72 -4.64 -8.41
N VAL A 39 3.83 -4.70 -9.16
CA VAL A 39 4.18 -3.68 -10.16
C VAL A 39 3.17 -3.66 -11.30
N LEU A 40 2.74 -4.81 -11.80
CA LEU A 40 1.73 -4.88 -12.86
C LEU A 40 0.36 -4.40 -12.38
N PHE A 41 -0.04 -4.74 -11.15
CA PHE A 41 -1.25 -4.22 -10.53
C PHE A 41 -1.19 -2.70 -10.34
N PHE A 42 -0.04 -2.16 -9.93
CA PHE A 42 0.18 -0.72 -9.89
C PHE A 42 0.04 -0.10 -11.29
N GLY A 43 0.68 -0.68 -12.31
CA GLY A 43 0.56 -0.21 -13.70
C GLY A 43 -0.89 -0.22 -14.20
N ALA A 44 -1.63 -1.28 -13.91
CA ALA A 44 -3.06 -1.38 -14.23
C ALA A 44 -3.88 -0.29 -13.53
N TRP A 45 -3.66 -0.11 -12.22
CA TRP A 45 -4.34 0.91 -11.43
C TRP A 45 -4.08 2.32 -11.97
N VAL A 46 -2.80 2.66 -12.20
CA VAL A 46 -2.39 3.99 -12.70
C VAL A 46 -2.95 4.24 -14.10
N LEU A 47 -3.03 3.21 -14.95
CA LEU A 47 -3.65 3.32 -16.27
C LEU A 47 -5.15 3.61 -16.14
N VAL A 48 -5.87 2.85 -15.31
CA VAL A 48 -7.30 3.02 -15.08
C VAL A 48 -7.59 4.40 -14.48
N ASP A 49 -6.86 4.81 -13.44
CA ASP A 49 -6.96 6.15 -12.84
C ASP A 49 -6.67 7.24 -13.87
N GLY A 50 -5.64 7.06 -14.69
CA GLY A 50 -5.29 7.99 -15.76
C GLY A 50 -6.43 8.17 -16.77
N VAL A 51 -7.05 7.06 -17.20
CA VAL A 51 -8.23 7.10 -18.09
C VAL A 51 -9.39 7.85 -17.44
N PHE A 52 -9.72 7.54 -16.19
CA PHE A 52 -10.80 8.23 -15.48
C PHE A 52 -10.54 9.73 -15.33
N ARG A 53 -9.29 10.14 -15.05
CA ARG A 53 -8.91 11.56 -14.98
C ARG A 53 -9.03 12.25 -16.32
N VAL A 54 -8.60 11.63 -17.41
CA VAL A 54 -8.75 12.20 -18.77
C VAL A 54 -10.23 12.36 -19.13
N VAL A 55 -11.03 11.31 -18.94
CA VAL A 55 -12.47 11.35 -19.22
C VAL A 55 -13.18 12.40 -18.35
N GLY A 56 -12.86 12.45 -17.06
CA GLY A 56 -13.41 13.42 -16.11
C GLY A 56 -13.04 14.86 -16.45
N ALA A 57 -11.78 15.11 -16.81
CA ALA A 57 -11.28 16.44 -17.19
C ALA A 57 -11.93 16.94 -18.49
N ILE A 58 -12.16 16.07 -19.47
CA ILE A 58 -12.87 16.43 -20.71
C ILE A 58 -14.35 16.72 -20.41
N GLY A 59 -14.99 15.88 -19.59
CA GLY A 59 -16.41 16.02 -19.24
C GLY A 59 -16.76 17.28 -18.43
N HIS A 60 -15.82 17.78 -17.61
CA HIS A 60 -16.05 18.92 -16.71
C HIS A 60 -15.18 20.13 -17.05
N ARG A 61 -14.68 20.23 -18.29
CA ARG A 61 -13.77 21.29 -18.74
C ARG A 61 -14.25 22.73 -18.45
N GLY A 62 -15.56 22.94 -18.42
CA GLY A 62 -16.15 24.27 -18.14
C GLY A 62 -16.44 24.56 -16.66
N SER A 63 -16.40 23.56 -15.79
CA SER A 63 -16.79 23.68 -14.37
C SER A 63 -15.65 23.36 -13.40
N ASP A 64 -14.61 22.68 -13.85
CA ASP A 64 -13.42 22.35 -13.06
C ASP A 64 -12.28 23.32 -13.39
N PRO A 65 -11.89 24.22 -12.45
CA PRO A 65 -10.73 25.10 -12.64
C PRO A 65 -9.42 24.34 -12.89
N ASP A 66 -9.30 23.12 -12.37
CA ASP A 66 -8.10 22.29 -12.43
C ASP A 66 -8.12 21.29 -13.59
N TRP A 67 -9.09 21.39 -14.53
CA TRP A 67 -9.29 20.43 -15.62
C TRP A 67 -8.00 20.17 -16.41
N GLY A 68 -7.21 21.22 -16.69
CA GLY A 68 -5.98 21.12 -17.47
C GLY A 68 -4.89 20.34 -16.73
N PHE A 69 -4.79 20.52 -15.41
CA PHE A 69 -3.85 19.78 -14.57
C PHE A 69 -4.27 18.32 -14.43
N ASN A 70 -5.57 18.06 -14.22
CA ASN A 70 -6.14 16.71 -14.18
C ASN A 70 -5.93 15.96 -15.50
N LEU A 71 -6.05 16.65 -16.64
CA LEU A 71 -5.76 16.09 -17.95
C LEU A 71 -4.28 15.69 -18.09
N ILE A 72 -3.35 16.58 -17.70
CA ILE A 72 -1.90 16.30 -17.77
C ILE A 72 -1.56 15.10 -16.89
N ILE A 73 -2.02 15.07 -15.64
CA ILE A 73 -1.77 13.92 -14.74
C ILE A 73 -2.39 12.65 -15.32
N GLY A 74 -3.60 12.73 -15.87
CA GLY A 74 -4.27 11.58 -16.48
C GLY A 74 -3.47 11.01 -17.64
N VAL A 75 -2.99 11.85 -18.55
CA VAL A 75 -2.13 11.46 -19.68
C VAL A 75 -0.81 10.85 -19.20
N LEU A 76 -0.13 11.49 -18.24
CA LEU A 76 1.08 10.94 -17.64
C LEU A 76 0.83 9.57 -16.99
N GLY A 77 -0.31 9.41 -16.30
CA GLY A 77 -0.74 8.13 -15.72
C GLY A 77 -0.89 7.05 -16.78
N ILE A 78 -1.57 7.33 -17.89
CA ILE A 78 -1.70 6.37 -19.00
C ILE A 78 -0.32 5.97 -19.56
N ILE A 79 0.57 6.93 -19.77
CA ILE A 79 1.93 6.69 -20.26
C ILE A 79 2.70 5.80 -19.27
N ILE A 80 2.69 6.14 -17.98
CA ILE A 80 3.36 5.36 -16.92
C ILE A 80 2.77 3.94 -16.84
N GLY A 81 1.44 3.81 -16.92
CA GLY A 81 0.76 2.53 -16.94
C GLY A 81 1.23 1.65 -18.09
N PHE A 82 1.27 2.20 -19.31
CA PHE A 82 1.74 1.47 -20.48
C PHE A 82 3.23 1.10 -20.39
N LEU A 83 4.08 2.04 -19.94
CA LEU A 83 5.50 1.79 -19.69
C LEU A 83 5.72 0.68 -18.66
N THR A 84 4.82 0.57 -17.68
CA THR A 84 4.89 -0.47 -16.65
C THR A 84 4.65 -1.86 -17.22
N PHE A 85 3.71 -2.02 -18.15
CA PHE A 85 3.50 -3.30 -18.84
C PHE A 85 4.64 -3.64 -19.79
N HIS A 86 5.22 -2.64 -20.47
CA HIS A 86 6.33 -2.84 -21.39
C HIS A 86 7.64 -3.19 -20.65
N SER A 87 7.93 -2.48 -19.57
CA SER A 87 9.17 -2.60 -18.80
C SER A 87 8.91 -2.65 -17.29
N PRO A 88 8.35 -3.76 -16.77
CA PRO A 88 8.03 -3.89 -15.34
C PRO A 88 9.24 -3.67 -14.43
N ARG A 89 10.44 -4.07 -14.88
CA ARG A 89 11.69 -3.90 -14.12
C ARG A 89 12.03 -2.42 -13.88
N ILE A 90 11.79 -1.56 -14.85
CA ILE A 90 12.08 -0.12 -14.72
C ILE A 90 11.09 0.51 -13.74
N THR A 91 9.81 0.20 -13.86
CA THR A 91 8.80 0.67 -12.90
C THR A 91 9.08 0.16 -11.49
N ALA A 92 9.50 -1.11 -11.34
CA ALA A 92 9.91 -1.64 -10.04
C ALA A 92 11.02 -0.80 -9.40
N LEU A 93 12.07 -0.46 -10.16
CA LEU A 93 13.16 0.40 -9.69
C LEU A 93 12.66 1.81 -9.34
N ALA A 94 11.81 2.40 -10.17
CA ALA A 94 11.22 3.72 -9.90
C ALA A 94 10.40 3.73 -8.60
N LEU A 95 9.59 2.69 -8.37
CA LEU A 95 8.83 2.52 -7.13
C LEU A 95 9.74 2.34 -5.92
N ILE A 96 10.82 1.57 -6.05
CA ILE A 96 11.81 1.41 -4.98
C ILE A 96 12.45 2.75 -4.62
N ILE A 97 12.88 3.53 -5.62
CA ILE A 97 13.47 4.86 -5.40
C ILE A 97 12.44 5.79 -4.73
N TYR A 98 11.19 5.76 -5.18
CA TYR A 98 10.11 6.54 -4.56
C TYR A 98 9.93 6.16 -3.09
N ILE A 99 9.88 4.86 -2.77
CA ILE A 99 9.75 4.36 -1.39
C ILE A 99 10.98 4.76 -0.55
N ALA A 100 12.18 4.69 -1.11
CA ALA A 100 13.40 5.11 -0.41
C ALA A 100 13.39 6.61 -0.10
N ALA A 101 13.02 7.45 -1.08
CA ALA A 101 12.91 8.89 -0.88
C ALA A 101 11.87 9.23 0.21
N TRP A 102 10.72 8.54 0.19
CA TRP A 102 9.70 8.69 1.21
C TRP A 102 10.17 8.26 2.60
N ALA A 103 10.85 7.12 2.71
CA ALA A 103 11.43 6.64 3.96
C ALA A 103 12.51 7.59 4.51
N LEU A 104 13.32 8.21 3.64
CA LEU A 104 14.27 9.26 4.05
C LEU A 104 13.54 10.49 4.59
N MET A 105 12.49 10.95 3.93
CA MET A 105 11.69 12.10 4.40
C MET A 105 11.07 11.82 5.77
N ILE A 106 10.50 10.63 5.97
CA ILE A 106 9.95 10.22 7.27
C ILE A 106 11.03 10.17 8.33
N GLY A 107 12.14 9.48 8.07
CA GLY A 107 13.22 9.35 9.04
C GLY A 107 13.80 10.70 9.45
N ALA A 108 13.99 11.61 8.49
CA ALA A 108 14.41 12.98 8.76
C ALA A 108 13.39 13.75 9.61
N THR A 109 12.09 13.59 9.32
CA THR A 109 11.01 14.24 10.08
C THR A 109 10.92 13.70 11.50
N GLU A 110 11.00 12.38 11.69
CA GLU A 110 10.97 11.74 13.01
C GLU A 110 12.13 12.20 13.89
N ILE A 111 13.35 12.27 13.33
CA ILE A 111 14.53 12.80 14.04
C ILE A 111 14.32 14.28 14.38
N ALA A 112 13.82 15.09 13.43
CA ALA A 112 13.57 16.51 13.68
C ALA A 112 12.52 16.73 14.79
N VAL A 113 11.45 15.95 14.79
CA VAL A 113 10.40 15.98 15.82
C VAL A 113 10.96 15.52 17.17
N ALA A 114 11.75 14.45 17.20
CA ALA A 114 12.38 13.98 18.43
C ALA A 114 13.27 15.05 19.05
N ILE A 115 14.08 15.76 18.24
CA ILE A 115 14.95 16.85 18.72
C ILE A 115 14.12 18.04 19.22
N LYS A 116 13.00 18.37 18.56
CA LYS A 116 12.17 19.53 18.88
C LYS A 116 11.32 19.30 20.13
N LEU A 117 10.75 18.11 20.31
CA LEU A 117 9.88 17.76 21.43
C LEU A 117 10.64 17.07 22.57
N ARG A 118 11.98 17.19 22.58
CA ARG A 118 12.87 16.54 23.56
C ARG A 118 12.73 16.98 25.04
N ARG A 119 11.78 17.88 25.29
CA ARG A 119 11.49 18.40 26.63
C ARG A 119 10.04 18.15 27.04
N GLU A 120 9.21 17.67 26.11
CA GLU A 120 7.77 17.51 26.29
C GLU A 120 7.34 16.04 26.21
N ILE A 121 8.11 15.16 25.55
CA ILE A 121 7.76 13.75 25.39
C ILE A 121 8.66 12.87 26.27
N LYS A 122 8.08 12.03 27.13
CA LYS A 122 8.82 10.88 27.71
C LYS A 122 8.84 9.74 26.69
N GLY A 123 9.99 9.46 26.08
CA GLY A 123 10.14 8.39 25.07
C GLY A 123 10.85 8.78 23.77
N GLU A 124 11.53 9.94 23.74
CA GLU A 124 12.21 10.52 22.56
C GLU A 124 13.19 9.57 21.87
N TRP A 125 13.86 8.71 22.64
CA TRP A 125 14.78 7.71 22.12
C TRP A 125 14.11 6.74 21.14
N PHE A 126 12.82 6.42 21.37
CA PHE A 126 12.07 5.55 20.46
C PHE A 126 11.82 6.21 19.11
N LEU A 127 11.52 7.51 19.09
CA LEU A 127 11.38 8.28 17.85
C LEU A 127 12.71 8.40 17.09
N ILE A 128 13.83 8.61 17.80
CA ILE A 128 15.16 8.62 17.18
C ILE A 128 15.50 7.27 16.58
N LEU A 129 15.23 6.17 17.30
CA LEU A 129 15.45 4.82 16.79
C LEU A 129 14.59 4.52 15.56
N MET A 130 13.31 4.91 15.55
CA MET A 130 12.44 4.75 14.38
C MET A 130 12.95 5.55 13.18
N GLY A 131 13.35 6.81 13.40
CA GLY A 131 13.86 7.66 12.33
C GLY A 131 15.18 7.13 11.76
N LEU A 132 16.09 6.67 12.63
CA LEU A 132 17.33 6.04 12.20
C LEU A 132 17.07 4.72 11.45
N ALA A 133 16.14 3.90 11.93
CA ALA A 133 15.74 2.67 11.25
C ALA A 133 15.18 2.95 9.86
N SER A 134 14.37 4.00 9.69
CA SER A 134 13.83 4.42 8.39
C SER A 134 14.94 4.89 7.44
N ILE A 135 15.92 5.65 7.93
CA ILE A 135 17.07 6.09 7.11
C ILE A 135 17.94 4.90 6.69
N VAL A 136 18.25 3.99 7.63
CA VAL A 136 19.00 2.77 7.32
C VAL A 136 18.24 1.92 6.31
N PHE A 137 16.93 1.77 6.50
CA PHE A 137 16.08 1.06 5.55
C PHE A 137 16.15 1.66 4.14
N ALA A 138 16.04 2.99 4.03
CA ALA A 138 16.16 3.67 2.75
C ALA A 138 17.55 3.52 2.11
N ALA A 139 18.62 3.62 2.91
CA ALA A 139 19.98 3.42 2.44
C ALA A 139 20.20 1.99 1.92
N LEU A 140 19.68 0.98 2.62
CA LEU A 140 19.71 -0.42 2.18
C LEU A 140 18.93 -0.62 0.87
N LEU A 141 17.78 0.04 0.73
CA LEU A 141 16.97 0.01 -0.48
C LEU A 141 17.73 0.55 -1.70
N LEU A 142 18.49 1.63 -1.51
CA LEU A 142 19.26 2.27 -2.58
C LEU A 142 20.54 1.51 -2.91
N TRP A 143 21.22 0.93 -1.91
CA TRP A 143 22.43 0.14 -2.12
C TRP A 143 22.15 -1.12 -2.94
N ASN A 144 21.11 -1.87 -2.55
CA ASN A 144 20.72 -3.10 -3.24
C ASN A 144 19.20 -3.12 -3.46
N PRO A 145 18.72 -2.55 -4.59
CA PRO A 145 17.30 -2.50 -4.89
C PRO A 145 16.60 -3.86 -4.92
N LEU A 146 17.31 -4.92 -5.32
CA LEU A 146 16.76 -6.28 -5.35
C LEU A 146 16.53 -6.81 -3.93
N ALA A 147 17.52 -6.64 -3.05
CA ALA A 147 17.37 -7.01 -1.64
C ALA A 147 16.33 -6.14 -0.93
N GLY A 148 16.29 -4.84 -1.25
CA GLY A 148 15.30 -3.90 -0.72
C GLY A 148 13.87 -4.25 -1.14
N ALA A 149 13.66 -4.62 -2.40
CA ALA A 149 12.38 -5.13 -2.88
C ALA A 149 11.98 -6.43 -2.16
N ALA A 150 12.91 -7.37 -1.98
CA ALA A 150 12.64 -8.59 -1.23
C ALA A 150 12.26 -8.31 0.23
N ALA A 151 12.94 -7.37 0.89
CA ALA A 151 12.62 -6.96 2.26
C ALA A 151 11.21 -6.37 2.36
N LEU A 152 10.82 -5.48 1.44
CA LEU A 152 9.47 -4.94 1.35
C LEU A 152 8.43 -6.06 1.18
N ILE A 153 8.72 -7.03 0.32
CA ILE A 153 7.81 -8.15 0.04
C ILE A 153 7.67 -9.06 1.25
N TRP A 154 8.74 -9.32 1.99
CA TRP A 154 8.66 -10.10 3.23
C TRP A 154 7.85 -9.40 4.31
N ILE A 155 8.02 -8.08 4.46
CA ILE A 155 7.19 -7.28 5.38
C ILE A 155 5.72 -7.35 4.95
N MET A 156 5.43 -7.16 3.67
CA MET A 156 4.07 -7.27 3.12
C MET A 156 3.51 -8.69 3.26
N ALA A 157 4.32 -9.72 3.10
CA ALA A 157 3.92 -11.12 3.24
C ALA A 157 3.54 -11.45 4.69
N TRP A 158 4.35 -11.03 5.66
CA TRP A 158 4.00 -11.15 7.08
C TRP A 158 2.71 -10.42 7.40
N TYR A 159 2.58 -9.18 6.94
CA TYR A 159 1.36 -8.40 7.10
C TYR A 159 0.14 -9.12 6.50
N ALA A 160 0.26 -9.64 5.27
CA ALA A 160 -0.81 -10.35 4.59
C ALA A 160 -1.23 -11.63 5.32
N VAL A 161 -0.27 -12.41 5.83
CA VAL A 161 -0.56 -13.63 6.62
C VAL A 161 -1.25 -13.27 7.93
N ILE A 162 -0.71 -12.32 8.70
CA ILE A 162 -1.30 -11.91 9.99
C ILE A 162 -2.70 -11.34 9.77
N PHE A 163 -2.85 -10.42 8.82
CA PHE A 163 -4.15 -9.84 8.47
C PHE A 163 -5.13 -10.92 8.00
N GLY A 164 -4.67 -11.88 7.20
CA GLY A 164 -5.52 -12.95 6.70
C GLY A 164 -6.04 -13.85 7.83
N VAL A 165 -5.18 -14.21 8.78
CA VAL A 165 -5.58 -14.95 10.00
C VAL A 165 -6.61 -14.15 10.79
N LEU A 166 -6.36 -12.86 11.04
CA LEU A 166 -7.29 -11.98 11.76
C LEU A 166 -8.63 -11.84 11.04
N ALA A 167 -8.63 -11.73 9.71
CA ALA A 167 -9.84 -11.61 8.91
C ALA A 167 -10.69 -12.90 8.94
N ILE A 168 -10.03 -14.07 8.92
CA ILE A 168 -10.72 -15.37 9.09
C ILE A 168 -11.36 -15.45 10.48
N ILE A 169 -10.61 -15.13 11.53
CA ILE A 169 -11.13 -15.11 12.92
C ILE A 169 -12.33 -14.16 13.02
N PHE A 170 -12.22 -12.96 12.46
CA PHE A 170 -13.29 -11.98 12.45
C PHE A 170 -14.53 -12.46 11.70
N GLY A 171 -14.36 -13.09 10.53
CA GLY A 171 -15.47 -13.66 9.77
C GLY A 171 -16.22 -14.74 10.54
N PHE A 172 -15.50 -15.63 11.22
CA PHE A 172 -16.14 -16.62 12.10
C PHE A 172 -16.79 -15.99 13.33
N ARG A 173 -16.19 -14.95 13.93
CA ARG A 173 -16.81 -14.20 15.02
C ARG A 173 -18.11 -13.51 14.59
N LEU A 174 -18.15 -12.92 13.39
CA LEU A 174 -19.38 -12.33 12.84
C LEU A 174 -20.49 -13.37 12.70
N ARG A 175 -20.16 -14.59 12.23
CA ARG A 175 -21.11 -15.70 12.15
C ARG A 175 -21.66 -16.10 13.52
N SER A 176 -20.83 -16.07 14.57
CA SER A 176 -21.20 -16.52 15.92
C SER A 176 -21.92 -15.48 16.78
N LEU A 177 -22.08 -14.23 16.33
CA LEU A 177 -22.81 -13.23 17.11
C LEU A 177 -24.27 -13.68 17.31
N PRO A 178 -24.90 -13.47 18.47
CA PRO A 178 -26.34 -13.67 18.64
C PRO A 178 -27.11 -12.76 17.66
N ALA A 179 -28.23 -13.22 17.09
CA ALA A 179 -29.13 -12.27 16.44
C ALA A 179 -29.71 -11.41 17.56
N PHE A 180 -29.47 -10.09 17.55
CA PHE A 180 -30.13 -9.21 18.50
C PHE A 180 -31.64 -9.36 18.25
N ALA A 181 -32.35 -9.92 19.24
CA ALA A 181 -33.80 -9.93 19.23
C ALA A 181 -34.25 -8.47 19.14
N ALA A 182 -34.96 -8.14 18.06
CA ALA A 182 -35.63 -6.86 17.94
C ALA A 182 -36.64 -6.76 19.09
N HIS A 183 -36.45 -5.79 19.97
CA HIS A 183 -37.50 -5.25 20.82
C HIS A 183 -37.95 -3.93 20.20
#